data_AF-A0A6B3HSM6-F1
#
_entry.id   AF-A0A6B3HSM6-F1
#
_cell.length_a   1.000
_cell.length_b   1.000
_cell.length_c   1.000
_cell.angle_alpha   90.00
_cell.angle_beta   90.00
_cell.angle_gamma   90.00
#
_symmetry.space_group_name_H-M   'P 1'
#
loop_
_entity.id
_entity.type
_entity.pdbx_description
1 polymer ?
#
loop_
_entity_poly.entity_id
_entity_poly.type
_entity_poly.pdbx_seq_one_letter_code
_entity_poly.pdbx_strand_id
1 'polypeptide(L)'
;MSASSAVALMLDSKSQNLLVIPEGTRNATVYEKIDLRLGLDKGSTAKVAKTKAESLGLPAWADDNPDVKDPLEGFLYPAAYPVAKGSKPEDALKRMVTRANKEYDKLDLAATAKKLGL
;
A
#
# COMPACT_ATOMS: atom_id res chain seq x y z
N MET A 1 12.96 -29.66 -12.17
CA MET A 1 13.55 -28.87 -11.06
C MET A 1 13.88 -29.84 -9.93
N SER A 2 15.10 -29.77 -9.37
CA SER A 2 15.47 -30.54 -8.17
C SER A 2 15.04 -29.79 -6.90
N ALA A 3 14.84 -30.51 -5.79
CA ALA A 3 14.57 -29.87 -4.50
C ALA A 3 15.64 -28.83 -4.11
N SER A 4 16.92 -29.11 -4.40
CA SER A 4 18.01 -28.16 -4.14
C SER A 4 17.91 -26.88 -4.97
N SER A 5 17.54 -27.00 -6.26
CA SER A 5 17.36 -25.83 -7.13
C SER A 5 16.17 -24.97 -6.70
N ALA A 6 15.10 -25.58 -6.17
CA ALA A 6 13.94 -24.84 -5.66
C ALA A 6 14.31 -24.04 -4.41
N VAL A 7 15.03 -24.65 -3.45
CA VAL A 7 15.51 -23.95 -2.25
C VAL A 7 16.50 -22.83 -2.62
N ALA A 8 17.42 -23.08 -3.54
CA ALA A 8 18.36 -22.06 -4.01
C ALA A 8 17.63 -20.86 -4.64
N LEU A 9 16.58 -21.11 -5.43
CA LEU A 9 15.76 -20.04 -6.01
C LEU A 9 15.00 -19.25 -4.93
N MET A 10 14.41 -19.92 -3.92
CA MET A 10 13.69 -19.27 -2.82
C MET A 10 14.58 -18.36 -1.96
N LEU A 11 15.88 -18.69 -1.87
CA LEU A 11 16.86 -17.90 -1.12
C LEU A 11 17.49 -16.77 -1.96
N ASP A 12 17.33 -16.78 -3.29
CA ASP A 12 17.85 -15.70 -4.14
C ASP A 12 16.96 -14.45 -4.01
N SER A 13 17.53 -13.34 -3.54
CA SER A 13 16.86 -12.03 -3.48
C SER A 13 16.22 -11.59 -4.81
N LYS A 14 16.77 -11.98 -5.96
CA LYS A 14 16.22 -11.67 -7.29
C LYS A 14 14.87 -12.34 -7.54
N SER A 15 14.59 -13.44 -6.84
CA SER A 15 13.31 -14.16 -6.94
C SER A 15 12.15 -13.38 -6.30
N GLN A 16 12.43 -12.46 -5.37
CA GLN A 16 11.40 -11.78 -4.59
C GLN A 16 10.64 -10.72 -5.38
N ASN A 17 11.24 -10.19 -6.47
CA ASN A 17 10.64 -9.26 -7.43
C ASN A 17 9.69 -8.24 -6.77
N LEU A 18 10.17 -7.47 -5.80
CA LEU A 18 9.32 -6.61 -4.98
C LEU A 18 9.02 -5.28 -5.70
N LEU A 19 7.80 -4.77 -5.52
CA LEU A 19 7.46 -3.40 -5.87
C LEU A 19 7.92 -2.47 -4.74
N VAL A 20 8.96 -1.67 -5.00
CA VAL A 20 9.50 -0.73 -4.02
C VAL A 20 8.84 0.64 -4.16
N ILE A 21 8.25 1.11 -3.05
CA ILE A 21 7.66 2.44 -2.91
C ILE A 21 8.52 3.25 -1.93
N PRO A 22 9.28 4.25 -2.43
CA PRO A 22 10.07 5.14 -1.59
C PRO A 22 9.19 6.09 -0.75
N GLU A 23 9.78 6.62 0.32
CA GLU A 23 9.18 7.71 1.11
C GLU A 23 8.93 8.96 0.25
N GLY A 24 7.92 9.74 0.63
CA GLY A 24 7.52 10.95 -0.10
C GLY A 24 6.86 10.68 -1.47
N THR A 25 6.59 9.42 -1.81
CA THR A 25 5.84 9.08 -3.04
C THR A 25 4.36 9.40 -2.86
N ARG A 26 3.80 10.23 -3.74
CA ARG A 26 2.36 10.53 -3.78
C ARG A 26 1.54 9.34 -4.24
N ASN A 27 0.29 9.25 -3.79
CA ASN A 27 -0.61 8.15 -4.17
C ASN A 27 -0.78 7.95 -5.67
N ALA A 28 -0.91 9.05 -6.43
CA ALA A 28 -1.05 8.97 -7.89
C ALA A 28 0.09 8.18 -8.53
N THR A 29 1.33 8.39 -8.08
CA THR A 29 2.51 7.65 -8.55
C THR A 29 2.51 6.21 -8.03
N VAL A 30 2.02 5.95 -6.81
CA VAL A 30 1.86 4.58 -6.30
C VAL A 30 0.86 3.80 -7.17
N TYR A 31 -0.28 4.40 -7.52
CA TYR A 31 -1.28 3.78 -8.38
C TYR A 31 -0.72 3.47 -9.77
N GLU A 32 0.00 4.41 -10.39
CA GLU A 32 0.66 4.18 -11.68
C GLU A 32 1.68 3.04 -11.60
N LYS A 33 2.47 2.97 -10.52
CA LYS A 33 3.42 1.89 -10.29
C LYS A 33 2.74 0.53 -10.13
N ILE A 34 1.60 0.47 -9.45
CA ILE A 34 0.80 -0.75 -9.29
C ILE A 34 0.21 -1.16 -10.66
N ASP A 35 -0.37 -0.22 -11.40
CA ASP A 35 -0.94 -0.48 -12.74
C ASP A 35 0.13 -1.06 -13.67
N LEU A 36 1.31 -0.42 -13.75
CA LEU A 36 2.45 -0.89 -14.54
C LEU A 36 2.93 -2.28 -14.10
N ARG A 37 2.98 -2.53 -12.79
CA ARG A 37 3.44 -3.82 -12.24
C ARG A 37 2.50 -4.96 -12.59
N LEU A 38 1.19 -4.67 -12.59
CA LEU A 38 0.12 -5.63 -12.87
C LEU A 38 -0.22 -5.75 -14.36
N GLY A 39 0.24 -4.80 -15.19
CA GLY A 39 -0.09 -4.73 -16.61
C GLY A 39 -1.53 -4.25 -16.86
N LEU A 40 -2.04 -3.37 -15.99
CA LEU A 40 -3.38 -2.80 -16.08
C LEU A 40 -3.35 -1.48 -16.87
N ASP A 41 -4.52 -1.08 -17.37
CA ASP A 41 -4.71 0.24 -17.95
C ASP A 41 -4.45 1.33 -16.91
N LYS A 42 -3.86 2.44 -17.35
CA LYS A 42 -3.53 3.58 -16.49
C LYS A 42 -4.77 4.10 -15.77
N GLY A 43 -4.69 4.19 -14.44
CA GLY A 43 -5.77 4.69 -13.58
C GLY A 43 -6.70 3.60 -13.05
N SER A 44 -6.46 2.33 -13.38
CA SER A 44 -7.24 1.19 -12.86
C SER A 44 -7.16 1.12 -11.34
N THR A 45 -5.94 1.21 -10.79
CA THR A 45 -5.73 1.21 -9.33
C THR A 45 -6.33 2.45 -8.67
N ALA A 46 -6.21 3.62 -9.28
CA ALA A 46 -6.81 4.86 -8.76
C ALA A 46 -8.34 4.78 -8.68
N LYS A 47 -8.98 4.12 -9.66
CA LYS A 47 -10.43 3.88 -9.64
C LYS A 47 -10.82 2.95 -8.48
N VAL A 48 -10.05 1.89 -8.25
CA VAL A 48 -10.26 0.98 -7.12
C VAL A 48 -10.10 1.71 -5.79
N ALA A 49 -9.04 2.50 -5.63
CA ALA A 49 -8.82 3.34 -4.46
C ALA A 49 -10.04 4.22 -4.13
N LYS A 50 -10.58 4.93 -5.12
CA LYS A 50 -11.76 5.80 -4.94
C LYS A 50 -13.05 5.05 -4.63
N THR A 51 -13.31 3.95 -5.34
CA THR A 51 -14.58 3.22 -5.22
C THR A 51 -14.63 2.28 -4.02
N LYS A 52 -13.48 1.90 -3.47
CA LYS A 52 -13.37 0.90 -2.41
C LYS A 52 -12.67 1.41 -1.17
N ALA A 53 -12.43 2.72 -1.03
CA ALA A 53 -11.68 3.33 0.06
C ALA A 53 -12.08 2.77 1.44
N GLU A 54 -13.38 2.72 1.73
CA GLU A 54 -13.93 2.20 2.98
C GLU A 54 -13.54 0.74 3.28
N SER A 55 -13.42 -0.09 2.24
CA SER A 55 -13.06 -1.50 2.37
C SER A 55 -11.56 -1.75 2.50
N LEU A 56 -10.72 -0.72 2.32
CA LEU A 56 -9.26 -0.85 2.38
C LEU A 56 -8.71 -0.82 3.81
N GLY A 57 -9.56 -0.60 4.80
CA GLY A 57 -9.20 -0.62 6.22
C GLY A 57 -8.59 0.69 6.72
N LEU A 58 -8.99 1.82 6.13
CA LEU A 58 -8.63 3.13 6.66
C LEU A 58 -9.21 3.32 8.08
N PRO A 59 -8.49 3.97 8.99
CA PRO A 59 -9.02 4.30 10.30
C PRO A 59 -10.11 5.37 10.18
N ALA A 60 -11.01 5.44 11.16
CA ALA A 60 -12.20 6.31 11.12
C ALA A 60 -11.86 7.81 10.98
N TRP A 61 -10.66 8.23 11.39
CA TRP A 61 -10.18 9.61 11.28
C TRP A 61 -9.56 9.95 9.91
N ALA A 62 -9.39 8.98 9.01
CA ALA A 62 -8.71 9.21 7.72
C ALA A 62 -9.55 10.00 6.71
N ASP A 63 -10.87 10.00 6.86
CA ASP A 63 -11.83 10.59 5.91
C ASP A 63 -12.83 11.52 6.62
N ASP A 64 -12.39 12.19 7.67
CA ASP A 64 -13.24 13.05 8.51
C ASP A 64 -13.36 14.50 7.99
N ASN A 65 -12.71 14.83 6.87
CA ASN A 65 -12.65 16.18 6.31
C ASN A 65 -13.05 16.23 4.81
N PRO A 66 -14.03 17.08 4.43
CA PRO A 66 -14.50 17.20 3.04
C PRO A 66 -13.45 17.75 2.05
N ASP A 67 -12.38 18.38 2.52
CA ASP A 67 -11.29 18.89 1.67
C ASP A 67 -10.29 17.80 1.24
N VAL A 68 -10.42 16.58 1.78
CA VAL A 68 -9.57 15.44 1.45
C VAL A 68 -9.80 15.04 -0.01
N LYS A 69 -8.74 15.15 -0.83
CA LYS A 69 -8.79 14.82 -2.27
C LYS A 69 -8.64 13.33 -2.55
N ASP A 70 -7.84 12.64 -1.74
CA ASP A 70 -7.62 11.20 -1.81
C ASP A 70 -7.46 10.68 -0.37
N PRO A 71 -8.42 9.88 0.14
CA PRO A 71 -8.44 9.40 1.52
C PRO A 71 -7.29 8.43 1.84
N LEU A 72 -6.63 7.88 0.82
CA LEU A 72 -5.48 7.00 1.02
C LEU A 72 -4.16 7.77 1.17
N GLU A 73 -4.14 9.09 0.97
CA GLU A 73 -2.89 9.86 0.97
C GLU A 73 -2.29 9.85 2.38
N GLY A 74 -1.02 9.45 2.48
CA GLY A 74 -0.36 9.16 3.76
C GLY A 74 -0.53 7.72 4.25
N PHE A 75 -1.58 7.00 3.82
CA PHE A 75 -1.84 5.61 4.25
C PHE A 75 -1.21 4.55 3.35
N LEU A 76 -0.61 4.93 2.22
CA LEU A 76 0.17 4.02 1.38
C LEU A 76 1.62 3.95 1.89
N TYR A 77 1.85 3.12 2.92
CA TYR A 77 3.14 3.09 3.62
C TYR A 77 4.33 2.83 2.67
N PRO A 78 5.44 3.57 2.78
CA PRO A 78 6.61 3.38 1.92
C PRO A 78 7.38 2.11 2.32
N ALA A 79 7.39 1.13 1.43
CA ALA A 79 8.11 -0.12 1.62
C ALA A 79 8.24 -0.93 0.32
N ALA A 80 8.89 -2.10 0.43
CA ALA A 80 8.88 -3.12 -0.60
C ALA A 80 7.68 -4.07 -0.43
N TYR A 81 6.89 -4.24 -1.48
CA TYR A 81 5.67 -5.07 -1.48
C TYR A 81 5.74 -6.21 -2.50
N PRO A 82 5.36 -7.44 -2.12
CA PRO A 82 5.23 -8.54 -3.07
C PRO A 82 3.93 -8.40 -3.88
N VAL A 83 4.02 -7.69 -5.01
CA VAL A 83 2.91 -7.50 -5.96
C VAL A 83 3.15 -8.38 -7.18
N ALA A 84 2.56 -9.58 -7.15
CA ALA A 84 2.66 -10.55 -8.24
C ALA A 84 1.86 -10.09 -9.46
N LYS A 85 2.34 -10.37 -10.67
CA LYS A 85 1.57 -10.15 -11.90
C LYS A 85 0.24 -10.91 -11.83
N GLY A 86 -0.85 -10.27 -12.25
CA GLY A 86 -2.20 -10.85 -12.17
C GLY A 86 -2.86 -10.83 -10.79
N SER A 87 -2.19 -10.31 -9.75
CA SER A 87 -2.86 -10.02 -8.46
C SER A 87 -3.80 -8.81 -8.58
N LYS A 88 -4.74 -8.67 -7.65
CA LYS A 88 -5.67 -7.54 -7.66
C LYS A 88 -5.00 -6.30 -7.08
N PRO A 89 -5.20 -5.11 -7.68
CA PRO A 89 -4.67 -3.85 -7.13
C PRO A 89 -5.19 -3.57 -5.71
N GLU A 90 -6.44 -3.97 -5.43
CA GLU A 90 -7.05 -3.87 -4.10
C GLU A 90 -6.22 -4.59 -3.01
N ASP A 91 -5.67 -5.76 -3.31
CA ASP A 91 -4.88 -6.53 -2.34
C ASP A 91 -3.55 -5.83 -2.03
N ALA A 92 -2.96 -5.16 -3.02
CA ALA A 92 -1.76 -4.35 -2.82
C ALA A 92 -2.07 -3.13 -1.93
N LEU A 93 -3.15 -2.40 -2.23
CA LEU A 93 -3.59 -1.25 -1.45
C LEU A 93 -3.92 -1.64 0.00
N LYS A 94 -4.67 -2.72 0.23
CA LYS A 94 -4.97 -3.22 1.58
C LYS A 94 -3.72 -3.51 2.38
N ARG A 95 -2.71 -4.16 1.77
CA ARG A 95 -1.42 -4.43 2.46
C ARG A 95 -0.68 -3.15 2.81
N MET A 96 -0.74 -2.14 1.95
CA MET A 96 -0.11 -0.84 2.22
C MET A 96 -0.79 -0.14 3.41
N VAL A 97 -2.13 -0.05 3.40
CA VAL A 97 -2.93 0.55 4.49
C VAL A 97 -2.77 -0.20 5.81
N THR A 98 -2.85 -1.53 5.77
CA THR A 98 -2.66 -2.37 6.97
C THR A 98 -1.28 -2.14 7.59
N ARG A 99 -0.24 -1.97 6.76
CA ARG A 99 1.09 -1.65 7.25
C ARG A 99 1.15 -0.25 7.84
N ALA A 100 0.55 0.75 7.20
CA ALA A 100 0.48 2.11 7.74
C ALA A 100 -0.17 2.13 9.13
N ASN A 101 -1.36 1.54 9.26
CA ASN A 101 -2.06 1.44 10.53
C ASN A 101 -1.20 0.79 11.62
N LYS A 102 -0.54 -0.34 11.30
CA LYS A 102 0.36 -1.01 12.25
C LYS A 102 1.50 -0.10 12.72
N GLU A 103 2.08 0.70 11.84
CA GLU A 103 3.15 1.62 12.24
C GLU A 103 2.60 2.81 13.05
N TYR A 104 1.42 3.32 12.72
CA TYR A 104 0.75 4.37 13.49
C TYR A 104 0.31 3.91 14.88
N ASP A 105 -0.17 2.67 15.00
CA ASP A 105 -0.57 2.07 16.28
C ASP A 105 0.63 1.91 17.21
N LYS A 106 1.81 1.54 16.70
CA LYS A 106 3.05 1.46 17.51
C LYS A 106 3.43 2.81 18.11
N LEU A 107 3.12 3.89 17.40
CA LEU A 107 3.39 5.26 17.84
C LEU A 107 2.26 5.81 18.70
N ASP A 108 1.17 5.06 18.88
CA ASP A 108 -0.07 5.51 19.50
C ASP A 108 -0.48 6.89 18.93
N LEU A 109 -0.46 7.00 17.60
CA LEU A 109 -0.53 8.26 16.88
C LEU A 109 -1.78 9.06 17.28
N ALA A 110 -2.93 8.40 17.38
CA ALA A 110 -4.18 9.02 17.77
C ALA A 110 -4.16 9.56 19.20
N ALA A 111 -3.64 8.80 20.17
CA ALA A 111 -3.54 9.29 21.55
C ALA A 111 -2.50 10.40 21.68
N THR A 112 -1.41 10.34 20.91
CA THR A 112 -0.38 11.37 20.88
C THR A 112 -0.91 12.67 20.28
N ALA A 113 -1.65 12.60 19.16
CA ALA A 113 -2.35 13.76 18.59
C ALA A 113 -3.28 14.40 19.62
N LYS A 114 -4.12 13.60 20.28
CA LYS A 114 -5.04 14.07 21.33
C LYS A 114 -4.32 14.73 22.50
N LYS A 115 -3.17 14.22 22.94
CA LYS A 115 -2.34 14.85 23.99
C LYS A 115 -1.79 16.21 23.58
N LEU A 116 -1.54 16.40 22.29
CA LEU A 116 -1.04 17.65 21.71
C LEU A 116 -2.17 18.63 21.32
N GLY A 117 -3.43 18.25 21.52
CA GLY A 117 -4.58 19.07 21.13
C GLY A 117 -4.81 19.13 19.62
N LEU A 118 -4.32 18.12 18.90
CA LEU A 118 -4.58 17.90 17.48
C LEU A 118 -5.73 16.90 17.28
#